data_AF-A0A7Y4YXA6-F1
#
_entry.id   AF-A0A7Y4YXA6-F1
#
_cell.length_a   1.000
_cell.length_b   1.000
_cell.length_c   1.000
_cell.angle_alpha   90.00
_cell.angle_beta   90.00
_cell.angle_gamma   90.00
#
_symmetry.space_group_name_H-M   'P 1'
#
loop_
_entity.id
_entity.type
_entity.pdbx_description
1 polymer ?
#
loop_
_entity_poly.entity_id
_entity_poly.type
_entity_poly.pdbx_seq_one_letter_code
_entity_poly.pdbx_strand_id
1 'polypeptide(L)' 'MRGVYQHCGEQHLHRYLAEFDFRYNNRDALEVNDKRRADRILLGAVGKRLTYETTCAGV' A
#
# COMPACT_ATOMS: atom_id res chain seq x y z
N MET A 1 1.65 -11.78 1.78
CA MET A 1 2.16 -11.14 3.01
C MET A 1 0.97 -10.54 3.74
N ARG A 2 0.65 -11.04 4.94
CA ARG A 2 -0.38 -10.45 5.81
C ARG A 2 0.27 -10.23 7.17
N GLY A 3 0.43 -8.98 7.58
CA GLY A 3 0.99 -8.62 8.89
C GLY A 3 2.47 -8.18 8.88
N VAL A 4 2.90 -7.64 10.03
CA VAL A 4 4.20 -6.97 10.25
C VAL A 4 5.35 -7.96 10.51
N TYR A 5 5.04 -9.23 10.84
CA TYR A 5 6.02 -10.26 11.17
C TYR A 5 5.77 -11.54 10.38
N GLN A 6 5.92 -11.46 9.06
CA GLN A 6 5.80 -12.60 8.16
C GLN A 6 7.19 -12.94 7.59
N HIS A 7 7.53 -14.22 7.50
CA HIS A 7 8.69 -14.65 6.72
C HIS A 7 8.52 -14.25 5.25
N CYS A 8 9.39 -13.35 4.79
CA CYS A 8 9.44 -12.85 3.43
C CYS A 8 10.43 -13.69 2.63
N GLY A 9 9.94 -14.38 1.59
CA GLY A 9 10.82 -14.90 0.55
C GLY A 9 11.48 -13.76 -0.23
N GLU A 10 12.68 -13.98 -0.76
CA GLU A 10 13.48 -12.97 -1.48
C GLU A 10 12.69 -12.26 -2.59
N GLN A 11 11.84 -13.00 -3.31
CA GLN A 11 10.97 -12.48 -4.37
C GLN A 11 9.99 -11.38 -3.92
N HIS A 12 9.74 -11.25 -2.63
CA HIS A 12 8.84 -10.23 -2.07
C HIS A 12 9.58 -9.09 -1.36
N LEU A 13 10.91 -9.16 -1.28
CA LEU A 13 11.72 -8.20 -0.54
C LEU A 13 11.51 -6.77 -1.03
N HIS A 14 11.41 -6.56 -2.34
CA HIS A 14 11.17 -5.25 -2.93
C HIS A 14 9.85 -4.60 -2.46
N ARG A 15 8.78 -5.39 -2.30
CA ARG A 15 7.48 -4.88 -1.80
C ARG A 15 7.55 -4.53 -0.32
N TYR A 16 8.27 -5.36 0.43
CA TYR A 16 8.46 -5.15 1.86
C TYR A 16 9.26 -3.87 2.11
N LEU A 17 10.38 -3.67 1.42
CA LEU A 17 11.19 -2.46 1.55
C LEU A 17 10.39 -1.21 1.19
N ALA A 18 9.61 -1.24 0.10
CA ALA A 18 8.76 -0.12 -0.29
C ALA A 18 7.69 0.21 0.76
N GLU A 19 7.09 -0.80 1.39
CA GLU A 19 6.09 -0.59 2.44
C GLU A 19 6.70 0.02 3.70
N PHE A 20 7.87 -0.45 4.13
CA PHE A 20 8.54 0.07 5.33
C PHE A 20 9.00 1.52 5.13
N ASP A 21 9.57 1.82 3.97
CA ASP A 21 9.94 3.18 3.59
C ASP A 21 8.72 4.10 3.60
N PHE A 22 7.61 3.66 3.02
CA PHE A 22 6.35 4.42 3.05
C PHE A 22 5.85 4.65 4.48
N ARG A 23 5.77 3.62 5.33
CA ARG A 23 5.28 3.76 6.71
C ARG A 23 6.15 4.68 7.55
N TYR A 24 7.47 4.56 7.43
CA TYR A 24 8.41 5.37 8.21
C TYR A 24 8.31 6.85 7.85
N ASN A 25 8.20 7.18 6.57
CA ASN A 25 8.13 8.56 6.08
C ASN A 25 6.72 9.19 6.16
N ASN A 26 5.68 8.41 6.47
CA ASN A 26 4.28 8.85 6.55
C ASN A 26 3.68 8.59 7.96
N ARG A 27 4.45 8.89 9.00
CA ARG A 27 4.05 8.67 10.40
C ARG A 27 3.62 9.96 11.10
N ASP A 28 2.93 9.79 12.21
CA ASP A 28 2.38 10.90 13.01
C ASP A 28 3.45 11.86 13.55
N ALA A 29 4.63 11.35 13.89
CA ALA A 29 5.78 12.16 14.31
C ALA A 29 6.30 13.13 13.22
N LEU A 30 5.88 12.98 11.96
CA LEU A 30 6.14 13.92 10.86
C LEU A 30 4.89 14.76 10.52
N GLU A 31 3.93 14.83 11.44
CA GLU A 31 2.65 15.52 11.28
C GLU A 31 1.80 14.97 10.12
N VAL A 32 2.04 13.69 9.79
CA VAL A 32 1.26 12.93 8.81
C VAL A 32 0.28 12.06 9.57
N ASN A 33 -0.91 12.61 9.81
CA ASN A 33 -2.01 11.86 10.40
C ASN A 33 -2.53 10.76 9.46
N ASP A 34 -3.36 9.87 9.99
CA ASP A 34 -3.88 8.72 9.26
C ASP A 34 -4.64 9.10 7.99
N LYS A 35 -5.41 10.21 8.01
CA LYS A 35 -6.13 10.71 6.84
C LYS A 35 -5.16 11.13 5.74
N ARG A 36 -4.16 11.94 6.07
CA ARG A 36 -3.11 12.37 5.12
C ARG A 36 -2.31 11.19 4.60
N ARG A 37 -2.00 10.20 5.44
CA ARG A 37 -1.33 8.96 4.99
C ARG A 37 -2.20 8.22 3.98
N ALA A 38 -3.50 8.07 4.24
CA ALA A 38 -4.43 7.46 3.30
C ALA A 38 -4.49 8.21 1.96
N ASP A 39 -4.58 9.53 1.99
CA ASP A 39 -4.59 10.37 0.79
C ASP A 39 -3.29 10.17 -0.04
N ARG A 40 -2.13 10.09 0.61
CA ARG A 40 -0.84 9.82 -0.05
C ARG A 40 -0.80 8.43 -0.70
N ILE A 41 -1.38 7.40 -0.08
CA ILE A 41 -1.49 6.07 -0.70
C ILE A 41 -2.33 6.15 -1.98
N LEU A 42 -3.46 6.86 -1.93
CA LEU A 42 -4.38 6.99 -3.08
C LEU A 42 -3.71 7.72 -4.25
N LEU A 43 -2.89 8.74 -3.99
CA LEU A 43 -2.13 9.44 -5.02
C LEU A 43 -1.18 8.49 -5.79
N GLY A 44 -0.61 7.48 -5.13
CA GLY A 44 0.23 6.46 -5.77
C GLY A 44 -0.51 5.50 -6.72
N ALA A 45 -1.85 5.55 -6.76
CA ALA A 45 -2.67 4.82 -7.70
C ALA A 45 -3.06 5.64 -8.94
N VAL A 46 -2.88 6.96 -8.91
CA VAL A 46 -3.23 7.84 -10.04
C VAL A 46 -2.43 7.45 -11.29
N GLY A 47 -3.11 7.31 -12.42
CA GLY A 47 -2.51 6.89 -13.69
C GLY A 47 -2.32 5.38 -13.86
N LYS A 48 -2.56 4.57 -12.81
CA LYS A 48 -2.61 3.12 -12.95
C LYS A 48 -3.98 2.72 -13.53
N ARG A 49 -3.96 1.89 -14.57
CA ARG A 49 -5.20 1.34 -15.13
C ARG A 49 -5.79 0.34 -14.14
N LEU A 50 -7.02 0.60 -13.71
CA LEU A 50 -7.84 -0.41 -13.07
C LEU A 50 -8.33 -1.35 -14.18
N THR A 51 -7.90 -2.60 -14.18
CA THR A 51 -8.61 -3.63 -14.93
C THR A 51 -9.93 -3.86 -14.23
N TYR A 52 -11.02 -3.46 -14.88
CA TYR A 52 -12.35 -3.95 -14.55
C TYR A 52 -12.38 -5.43 -14.93
N GLU A 53 -11.79 -6.32 -14.10
CA GLU A 53 -12.38 -7.65 -14.01
C GLU A 53 -13.78 -7.39 -13.50
N THR A 54 -14.76 -7.59 -14.40
CA THR A 54 -16.18 -7.41 -14.16
C THR A 54 -16.47 -7.82 -12.72
N THR A 55 -16.97 -6.90 -11.89
CA THR A 55 -17.76 -7.30 -10.74
C THR A 55 -18.83 -8.21 -11.32
N CYS A 56 -18.60 -9.52 -11.26
CA CYS A 56 -19.59 -10.52 -11.57
C CYS A 56 -20.68 -10.28 -10.53
N ALA A 57 -21.62 -9.40 -10.86
CA ALA A 57 -22.94 -9.42 -10.28
C ALA A 57 -23.48 -10.77 -10.72
N GLY A 58 -23.32 -11.77 -9.86
CA GLY A 58 -23.90 -13.08 -10.07
C GLY A 58 -25.39 -12.90 -10.22
N VAL A 59 -25.87 -13.11 -11.44
CA VAL A 59 -27.26 -13.39 -11.78
C VAL A 59 -27.28 -14.80 -12.32
#